data_AF-A0A1J3ED28-F1
#
_entry.id   AF-A0A1J3ED28-F1
#
_cell.length_a   1.000
_cell.length_b   1.000
_cell.length_c   1.000
_cell.angle_alpha   90.00
_cell.angle_beta   90.00
_cell.angle_gamma   90.00
#
_symmetry.space_group_name_H-M   'P 1'
#
loop_
_entity.id
_entity.type
_entity.pdbx_description
1 polymer ?
#
loop_
_entity_poly.entity_id
_entity_poly.type
_entity_poly.pdbx_seq_one_letter_code
_entity_poly.pdbx_strand_id
1 'polypeptide(L)'
;LDQEISPALEKLRKEKSQYMQWANGNAELDRLKRFCIAFEYVQAEKIRDSSLHVVEQMKTKMTSIDEDSEKTQGEVVELENQVKALTRAREASMGGEVKTLSDKVDSLSNEVTRELSKLNNMEDTLQGEEKNAEKIVHNIEDLKKSVEERASALKKSDEGAADIKRKFQELSTTLEECEREHQGVLAGKSSGDEEKCLEDQLRDAKISVGTAETELKQLNTKISHCEKELKEKKTQLMSKQEEAVAVENELGARKNDVESVKRALDSLPIKEGQMEALEKDQGSELEVGQRLKDKVRDLSAQLANVQFTYRDPVKNFDRSKVKGVVAKLIKVNDRSSMTALEVTAGGKLFNVVVDTEDTGKQLLQKGDLRRRITIIPLNKIQSHVVPSKVQQATVRLVGKGNAELALSLVGYSEELKNAMEFVFGSTFVCKTTDVAKEVAFNREIRTPTVTLEGDIFQPSGLLTGGSRKGGGDLLRQLHDLAEAETKLQVHQKRLYEIEAKIKELQPLQKKFTDMKAQLELKMYDLSLFLKRAEQNEHHKLGEAVKKLEEEFEEMRSQIKEKEGCYKSCADTVSTLEKSIKDHDKNREGRLKDLEKNIKTIK
;
A
#
# COMPACT_ATOMS: atom_id res chain seq x y z
N LEU A 1 -73.76 82.41 88.92
CA LEU A 1 -73.41 81.04 89.35
C LEU A 1 -73.76 80.01 88.26
N ASP A 2 -74.97 80.04 87.68
CA ASP A 2 -75.38 79.03 86.68
C ASP A 2 -74.82 79.18 85.25
N GLN A 3 -74.33 80.37 84.84
CA GLN A 3 -73.83 80.58 83.48
C GLN A 3 -72.35 80.23 83.27
N GLU A 4 -71.54 80.13 84.33
CA GLU A 4 -70.09 79.87 84.21
C GLU A 4 -69.67 78.53 84.83
N ILE A 5 -70.33 78.08 85.89
CA ILE A 5 -69.89 76.90 86.66
C ILE A 5 -70.44 75.59 86.07
N SER A 6 -71.69 75.58 85.63
CA SER A 6 -72.33 74.38 85.06
C SER A 6 -71.68 73.90 83.76
N PRO A 7 -71.34 74.77 82.78
CA PRO A 7 -70.62 74.35 81.57
C PRO A 7 -69.20 73.87 81.85
N ALA A 8 -68.51 74.47 82.83
CA ALA A 8 -67.19 74.04 83.26
C ALA A 8 -67.22 72.65 83.93
N LEU A 9 -68.24 72.37 84.74
CA LEU A 9 -68.49 71.06 85.34
C LEU A 9 -68.80 69.98 84.29
N GLU A 10 -69.60 70.30 83.27
CA GLU A 10 -69.86 69.37 82.16
C GLU A 10 -68.60 69.12 81.32
N LYS A 11 -67.79 70.15 81.07
CA LYS A 11 -66.49 70.02 80.40
C LYS A 11 -65.56 69.10 81.19
N LEU A 12 -65.42 69.31 82.49
CA LEU A 12 -64.61 68.45 83.37
C LEU A 12 -65.14 67.01 83.44
N ARG A 13 -66.46 66.81 83.40
CA ARG A 13 -67.06 65.46 83.33
C ARG A 13 -66.74 64.77 82.00
N LYS A 14 -66.79 65.49 80.87
CA LYS A 14 -66.40 64.97 79.55
C LYS A 14 -64.90 64.66 79.49
N GLU A 15 -64.05 65.55 79.97
CA GLU A 15 -62.60 65.35 80.04
C GLU A 15 -62.25 64.15 80.93
N LYS A 16 -62.91 64.01 82.10
CA LYS A 16 -62.76 62.81 82.95
C LYS A 16 -63.20 61.54 82.23
N SER A 17 -64.33 61.55 81.51
CA SER A 17 -64.80 60.40 80.74
C SER A 17 -63.81 60.02 79.63
N GLN A 18 -63.27 61.00 78.91
CA GLN A 18 -62.26 60.79 77.86
C GLN A 18 -60.95 60.27 78.44
N TYR A 19 -60.49 60.80 79.58
CA TYR A 19 -59.31 60.29 80.28
C TYR A 19 -59.51 58.84 80.74
N MET A 20 -60.68 58.48 81.28
CA MET A 20 -60.97 57.10 81.68
C MET A 20 -61.01 56.15 80.48
N GLN A 21 -61.56 56.58 79.33
CA GLN A 21 -61.52 55.80 78.09
C GLN A 21 -60.10 55.63 77.56
N TRP A 22 -59.29 56.70 77.58
CA TRP A 22 -57.89 56.64 77.18
C TRP A 22 -57.07 55.73 78.12
N ALA A 23 -57.27 55.83 79.43
CA ALA A 23 -56.58 55.00 80.42
C ALA A 23 -56.96 53.51 80.27
N ASN A 24 -58.24 53.20 80.08
CA ASN A 24 -58.70 51.84 79.79
C ASN A 24 -58.14 51.32 78.46
N GLY A 25 -58.18 52.14 77.41
CA GLY A 25 -57.62 51.78 76.11
C GLY A 25 -56.12 51.53 76.16
N ASN A 26 -55.38 52.33 76.94
CA ASN A 26 -53.93 52.15 77.10
C ASN A 26 -53.61 50.89 77.92
N ALA A 27 -54.40 50.59 78.96
CA ALA A 27 -54.27 49.34 79.73
C ALA A 27 -54.58 48.09 78.87
N GLU A 28 -55.57 48.17 77.99
CA GLU A 28 -55.91 47.09 77.06
C GLU A 28 -54.84 46.92 75.97
N LEU A 29 -54.30 48.04 75.46
CA LEU A 29 -53.19 48.04 74.50
C LEU A 29 -51.93 47.43 75.11
N ASP A 30 -51.59 47.75 76.36
CA ASP A 30 -50.46 47.15 77.08
C ASP A 30 -50.68 45.65 77.33
N ARG A 31 -51.91 45.24 77.65
CA ARG A 31 -52.27 43.81 77.75
C ARG A 31 -52.07 43.11 76.42
N LEU A 32 -52.58 43.65 75.32
CA LEU A 32 -52.44 43.06 73.98
C LEU A 32 -50.99 43.01 73.52
N LYS A 33 -50.18 44.06 73.78
CA LYS A 33 -48.74 44.06 73.51
C LYS A 33 -48.02 42.91 74.22
N ARG A 34 -48.33 42.67 75.49
CA ARG A 34 -47.76 41.53 76.24
C ARG A 34 -48.14 40.19 75.62
N PHE A 35 -49.37 40.05 75.13
CA PHE A 35 -49.80 38.84 74.41
C PHE A 35 -49.07 38.66 73.06
N CYS A 36 -48.89 39.72 72.28
CA CYS A 36 -48.13 39.65 71.04
C CYS A 36 -46.69 39.23 71.29
N ILE A 37 -46.02 39.81 72.28
CA ILE A 37 -44.64 39.45 72.65
C ILE A 37 -44.57 37.99 73.11
N ALA A 38 -45.53 37.54 73.93
CA ALA A 38 -45.58 36.14 74.36
C ALA A 38 -45.82 35.17 73.18
N PHE A 39 -46.67 35.54 72.22
CA PHE A 39 -46.92 34.74 71.02
C PHE A 39 -45.68 34.67 70.12
N GLU A 40 -45.01 35.79 69.88
CA GLU A 40 -43.75 35.86 69.14
C GLU A 40 -42.66 35.01 69.79
N TYR A 41 -42.55 35.05 71.13
CA TYR A 41 -41.63 34.20 71.88
C TYR A 41 -41.93 32.71 71.69
N VAL A 42 -43.18 32.29 71.84
CA VAL A 42 -43.58 30.88 71.67
C VAL A 42 -43.38 30.41 70.23
N GLN A 43 -43.63 31.28 69.25
CA GLN A 43 -43.38 30.96 67.84
C GLN A 43 -41.89 30.81 67.56
N ALA A 44 -41.05 31.71 68.07
CA ALA A 44 -39.61 31.61 67.97
C ALA A 44 -39.07 30.34 68.66
N GLU A 45 -39.64 29.97 69.81
CA GLU A 45 -39.28 28.76 70.53
C GLU A 45 -39.62 27.48 69.73
N LYS A 46 -40.80 27.41 69.12
CA LYS A 46 -41.17 26.30 68.22
C LYS A 46 -40.25 26.20 67.01
N ILE A 47 -39.88 27.33 66.41
CA ILE A 47 -38.95 27.35 65.27
C ILE A 47 -37.56 26.87 65.72
N ARG A 48 -37.07 27.32 66.88
CA ARG A 48 -35.82 26.84 67.47
C ARG A 48 -35.84 25.33 67.66
N ASP A 49 -36.88 24.79 68.29
CA ASP A 49 -36.96 23.35 68.62
C ASP A 49 -37.08 22.49 67.36
N SER A 50 -37.87 22.93 66.36
CA SER A 50 -37.92 22.24 65.07
C SER A 50 -36.59 22.27 64.32
N SER A 51 -35.86 23.38 64.39
CA SER A 51 -34.53 23.53 63.77
C SER A 51 -33.49 22.65 64.48
N LEU A 52 -33.53 22.58 65.82
CA LEU A 52 -32.68 21.68 66.61
C LEU A 52 -32.93 20.23 66.24
N HIS A 53 -34.19 19.81 66.08
CA HIS A 53 -34.52 18.45 65.66
C HIS A 53 -33.97 18.11 64.26
N VAL A 54 -34.07 19.05 63.31
CA VAL A 54 -33.50 18.87 61.96
C VAL A 54 -31.97 18.78 62.00
N VAL A 55 -31.31 19.60 62.83
CA VAL A 55 -29.85 19.54 63.02
C VAL A 55 -29.44 18.19 63.64
N GLU A 56 -30.21 17.67 64.58
CA GLU A 56 -29.94 16.37 65.21
C GLU A 56 -30.11 15.21 64.21
N GLN A 57 -31.15 15.24 63.38
CA GLN A 57 -31.31 14.29 62.28
C GLN A 57 -30.21 14.40 61.21
N MET A 58 -29.72 15.61 60.93
CA MET A 58 -28.58 15.81 60.03
C MET A 58 -27.29 15.23 60.62
N LYS A 59 -27.05 15.45 61.92
CA LYS A 59 -25.89 14.88 62.63
C LYS A 59 -25.88 13.35 62.60
N THR A 60 -27.02 12.69 62.86
CA THR A 60 -27.09 11.23 62.82
C THR A 60 -26.90 10.66 61.42
N LYS A 61 -27.33 11.38 60.38
CA LYS A 61 -27.04 11.02 58.98
C LYS A 61 -25.56 11.21 58.63
N MET A 62 -24.93 12.30 59.10
CA MET A 62 -23.50 12.52 58.89
C MET A 62 -22.67 11.39 59.52
N THR A 63 -22.96 11.02 60.78
CA THR A 63 -22.23 9.91 61.43
C THR A 63 -22.42 8.58 60.69
N SER A 64 -23.63 8.29 60.21
CA SER A 64 -23.87 7.07 59.41
C SER A 64 -23.12 7.08 58.07
N ILE A 65 -23.03 8.24 57.40
CA ILE A 65 -22.30 8.37 56.14
C ILE A 65 -20.78 8.26 56.39
N ASP A 66 -20.27 8.83 57.48
CA ASP A 66 -18.86 8.72 57.85
C ASP A 66 -18.49 7.25 58.16
N GLU A 67 -19.33 6.51 58.89
CA GLU A 67 -19.15 5.07 59.15
C GLU A 67 -19.14 4.24 57.85
N ASP A 68 -20.06 4.51 56.93
CA ASP A 68 -20.10 3.85 55.61
C ASP A 68 -18.88 4.21 54.75
N SER A 69 -18.39 5.46 54.84
CA SER A 69 -17.19 5.92 54.15
C SER A 69 -15.94 5.22 54.68
N GLU A 70 -15.82 5.04 56.00
CA GLU A 70 -14.70 4.30 56.58
C GLU A 70 -14.72 2.82 56.18
N LYS A 71 -15.91 2.20 56.16
CA LYS A 71 -16.07 0.81 55.74
C LYS A 71 -15.68 0.61 54.27
N THR A 72 -16.18 1.46 53.38
CA THR A 72 -15.84 1.40 51.95
C THR A 72 -14.36 1.68 51.70
N GLN A 73 -13.75 2.60 52.45
CA GLN A 73 -12.31 2.83 52.38
C GLN A 73 -11.51 1.59 52.81
N GLY A 74 -11.96 0.87 53.84
CA GLY A 74 -11.38 -0.41 54.25
C GLY A 74 -11.45 -1.47 53.16
N GLU A 75 -12.62 -1.64 52.53
CA GLU A 75 -12.82 -2.58 51.41
C GLU A 75 -11.93 -2.25 50.20
N VAL A 76 -11.72 -0.96 49.89
CA VAL A 76 -10.82 -0.51 48.83
C VAL A 76 -9.37 -0.91 49.11
N VAL A 77 -8.88 -0.68 50.33
CA VAL A 77 -7.51 -1.08 50.71
C VAL A 77 -7.32 -2.60 50.62
N GLU A 78 -8.32 -3.38 51.01
CA GLU A 78 -8.26 -4.84 50.93
C GLU A 78 -8.23 -5.33 49.47
N LEU A 79 -9.06 -4.76 48.60
CA LEU A 79 -9.03 -5.05 47.16
C LEU A 79 -7.71 -4.63 46.51
N GLU A 80 -7.15 -3.47 46.86
CA GLU A 80 -5.85 -3.04 46.37
C GLU A 80 -4.72 -4.01 46.76
N ASN A 81 -4.78 -4.55 47.98
CA ASN A 81 -3.81 -5.54 48.44
C ASN A 81 -3.96 -6.87 47.69
N GLN A 82 -5.19 -7.30 47.41
CA GLN A 82 -5.46 -8.49 46.59
C GLN A 82 -4.96 -8.30 45.14
N VAL A 83 -5.18 -7.14 44.54
CA VAL A 83 -4.67 -6.81 43.20
C VAL A 83 -3.15 -6.82 43.18
N LYS A 84 -2.48 -6.22 44.18
CA LYS A 84 -1.01 -6.25 44.30
C LYS A 84 -0.48 -7.68 44.44
N ALA A 85 -1.14 -8.52 45.22
CA ALA A 85 -0.77 -9.93 45.38
C ALA A 85 -0.92 -10.73 44.07
N LEU A 86 -2.05 -10.57 43.37
CA LEU A 86 -2.30 -11.21 42.07
C LEU A 86 -1.32 -10.71 40.99
N THR A 87 -0.97 -9.43 41.01
CA THR A 87 0.00 -8.85 40.07
C THR A 87 1.39 -9.44 40.30
N ARG A 88 1.84 -9.54 41.56
CA ARG A 88 3.11 -10.20 41.90
C ARG A 88 3.13 -11.68 41.53
N ALA A 89 2.03 -12.40 41.73
CA ALA A 89 1.92 -13.81 41.32
C ALA A 89 1.96 -13.97 39.80
N ARG A 90 1.30 -13.06 39.06
CA ARG A 90 1.36 -13.01 37.59
C ARG A 90 2.76 -12.69 37.09
N GLU A 91 3.44 -11.70 37.68
CA GLU A 91 4.81 -11.34 37.30
C GLU A 91 5.81 -12.47 37.61
N ALA A 92 5.65 -13.17 38.74
CA ALA A 92 6.47 -14.34 39.06
C ALA A 92 6.24 -15.51 38.10
N SER A 93 4.99 -15.74 37.67
CA SER A 93 4.65 -16.83 36.72
C SER A 93 5.00 -16.50 35.27
N MET A 94 4.86 -15.23 34.86
CA MET A 94 5.04 -14.83 33.45
C MET A 94 6.43 -14.25 33.17
N GLY A 95 7.15 -13.75 34.18
CA GLY A 95 8.44 -13.07 33.99
C GLY A 95 9.55 -13.98 33.48
N GLY A 96 9.59 -15.25 33.89
CA GLY A 96 10.60 -16.21 33.43
C GLY A 96 10.38 -16.67 31.98
N GLU A 97 9.14 -17.03 31.64
CA GLU A 97 8.79 -17.51 30.30
C GLU A 97 8.82 -16.37 29.27
N VAL A 98 8.34 -15.17 29.61
CA VAL A 98 8.39 -14.01 28.72
C VAL A 98 9.82 -13.56 28.48
N LYS A 99 10.71 -13.62 29.49
CA LYS A 99 12.12 -13.26 29.32
C LYS A 99 12.87 -14.25 28.44
N THR A 100 12.65 -15.55 28.64
CA THR A 100 13.25 -16.58 27.76
C THR A 100 12.72 -16.55 26.33
N LEU A 101 11.45 -16.18 26.13
CA LEU A 101 10.88 -15.95 24.80
C LEU A 101 11.41 -14.66 24.16
N SER A 102 11.58 -13.59 24.93
CA SER A 102 12.21 -12.34 24.47
C SER A 102 13.65 -12.59 24.00
N ASP A 103 14.45 -13.30 24.81
CA ASP A 103 15.84 -13.63 24.48
C ASP A 103 15.91 -14.49 23.20
N LYS A 104 14.94 -15.40 22.98
CA LYS A 104 14.83 -16.17 21.74
C LYS A 104 14.44 -15.31 20.54
N VAL A 105 13.49 -14.38 20.70
CA VAL A 105 13.10 -13.44 19.64
C VAL A 105 14.28 -12.54 19.27
N ASP A 106 15.03 -12.05 20.25
CA ASP A 106 16.22 -11.23 20.02
C ASP A 106 17.33 -12.04 19.33
N SER A 107 17.53 -13.31 19.70
CA SER A 107 18.48 -14.18 18.99
C SER A 107 18.08 -14.45 17.53
N LEU A 108 16.79 -14.70 17.27
CA LEU A 108 16.29 -14.94 15.92
C LEU A 108 16.35 -13.65 15.08
N SER A 109 16.06 -12.50 15.67
CA SER A 109 16.18 -11.20 15.01
C SER A 109 17.63 -10.89 14.62
N ASN A 110 18.59 -11.22 15.48
CA ASN A 110 20.02 -11.11 15.17
C ASN A 110 20.47 -12.09 14.07
N GLU A 111 19.92 -13.31 14.02
CA GLU A 111 20.18 -14.23 12.91
C GLU A 111 19.60 -13.73 11.59
N VAL A 112 18.37 -13.21 11.59
CA VAL A 112 17.72 -12.65 10.40
C VAL A 112 18.49 -11.46 9.86
N THR A 113 18.92 -10.53 10.71
CA THR A 113 19.74 -9.38 10.28
C THR A 113 21.12 -9.81 9.75
N ARG A 114 21.70 -10.87 10.31
CA ARG A 114 22.96 -11.46 9.81
C ARG A 114 22.78 -12.14 8.44
N GLU A 115 21.70 -12.88 8.22
CA GLU A 115 21.43 -13.50 6.91
C GLU A 115 21.05 -12.44 5.86
N LEU A 116 20.28 -11.41 6.23
CA LEU A 116 19.98 -10.29 5.33
C LEU A 116 21.23 -9.51 4.91
N SER A 117 22.17 -9.27 5.83
CA SER A 117 23.44 -8.60 5.49
C SER A 117 24.33 -9.47 4.60
N LYS A 118 24.34 -10.80 4.77
CA LYS A 118 25.00 -11.71 3.81
C LYS A 118 24.33 -11.65 2.44
N LEU A 119 23.00 -11.64 2.39
CA LEU A 119 22.24 -11.60 1.13
C LEU A 119 22.51 -10.29 0.38
N ASN A 120 22.45 -9.14 1.06
CA ASN A 120 22.79 -7.85 0.45
C ASN A 120 24.24 -7.82 -0.07
N ASN A 121 25.22 -8.32 0.69
CA ASN A 121 26.60 -8.40 0.22
C ASN A 121 26.75 -9.32 -1.02
N MET A 122 25.95 -10.38 -1.10
CA MET A 122 25.93 -11.29 -2.26
C MET A 122 25.28 -10.63 -3.48
N GLU A 123 24.25 -9.81 -3.26
CA GLU A 123 23.55 -9.04 -4.30
C GLU A 123 24.43 -7.92 -4.85
N ASP A 124 25.17 -7.20 -3.98
CA ASP A 124 26.15 -6.19 -4.37
C ASP A 124 27.32 -6.80 -5.18
N THR A 125 27.78 -7.99 -4.79
CA THR A 125 28.82 -8.70 -5.56
C THR A 125 28.28 -9.19 -6.91
N LEU A 126 27.03 -9.67 -6.97
CA LEU A 126 26.36 -10.05 -8.22
C LEU A 126 26.23 -8.86 -9.18
N GLN A 127 25.76 -7.70 -8.71
CA GLN A 127 25.70 -6.48 -9.52
C GLN A 127 27.09 -6.02 -9.98
N GLY A 128 28.12 -6.21 -9.16
CA GLY A 128 29.51 -5.94 -9.52
C GLY A 128 29.97 -6.83 -10.67
N GLU A 129 29.70 -8.13 -10.60
CA GLU A 129 30.03 -9.10 -11.65
C GLU A 129 29.23 -8.86 -12.94
N GLU A 130 27.95 -8.51 -12.85
CA GLU A 130 27.14 -8.14 -14.03
C GLU A 130 27.73 -6.93 -14.76
N LYS A 131 28.08 -5.87 -14.04
CA LYS A 131 28.75 -4.69 -14.63
C LYS A 131 30.12 -5.04 -15.22
N ASN A 132 30.84 -5.98 -14.63
CA ASN A 132 32.12 -6.43 -15.18
C ASN A 132 31.92 -7.27 -16.45
N ALA A 133 30.91 -8.14 -16.48
CA ALA A 133 30.54 -8.89 -17.67
C ALA A 133 30.15 -7.94 -18.82
N GLU A 134 29.34 -6.91 -18.55
CA GLU A 134 28.99 -5.87 -19.53
C GLU A 134 30.24 -5.16 -20.09
N LYS A 135 31.18 -4.77 -19.22
CA LYS A 135 32.46 -4.17 -19.65
C LYS A 135 33.28 -5.12 -20.52
N ILE A 136 33.33 -6.41 -20.18
CA ILE A 136 34.05 -7.42 -20.97
C ILE A 136 33.39 -7.58 -22.35
N VAL A 137 32.06 -7.62 -22.42
CA VAL A 137 31.32 -7.67 -23.69
C VAL A 137 31.64 -6.46 -24.56
N HIS A 138 31.63 -5.25 -23.98
CA HIS A 138 31.99 -4.03 -24.70
C HIS A 138 33.45 -4.06 -25.20
N ASN A 139 34.39 -4.49 -24.35
CA ASN A 139 35.79 -4.66 -24.74
C ASN A 139 35.96 -5.68 -25.88
N ILE A 140 35.17 -6.76 -25.88
CA ILE A 140 35.17 -7.76 -26.98
C ILE A 140 34.65 -7.13 -28.28
N GLU A 141 33.61 -6.30 -28.22
CA GLU A 141 33.10 -5.58 -29.41
C GLU A 141 34.15 -4.60 -29.96
N ASP A 142 34.80 -3.83 -29.08
CA ASP A 142 35.86 -2.90 -29.49
C ASP A 142 37.07 -3.63 -30.08
N LEU A 143 37.47 -4.76 -29.48
CA LEU A 143 38.52 -5.63 -30.02
C LEU A 143 38.12 -6.20 -31.38
N LYS A 144 36.86 -6.62 -31.57
CA LYS A 144 36.37 -7.11 -32.88
C LYS A 144 36.46 -6.02 -33.94
N LYS A 145 36.02 -4.79 -33.63
CA LYS A 145 36.18 -3.64 -34.55
C LYS A 145 37.64 -3.37 -34.88
N SER A 146 38.53 -3.40 -33.87
CA SER A 146 39.97 -3.20 -34.09
C SER A 146 40.59 -4.30 -34.95
N VAL A 147 40.14 -5.55 -34.81
CA VAL A 147 40.55 -6.66 -35.67
C VAL A 147 40.04 -6.49 -37.10
N GLU A 148 38.80 -6.05 -37.30
CA GLU A 148 38.27 -5.76 -38.64
C GLU A 148 39.05 -4.62 -39.32
N GLU A 149 39.33 -3.53 -38.59
CA GLU A 149 40.14 -2.43 -39.09
C GLU A 149 41.55 -2.91 -39.47
N ARG A 150 42.21 -3.67 -38.59
CA ARG A 150 43.54 -4.25 -38.87
C ARG A 150 43.49 -5.23 -40.03
N ALA A 151 42.47 -6.07 -40.15
CA ALA A 151 42.30 -7.00 -41.27
C ALA A 151 42.10 -6.24 -42.60
N SER A 152 41.37 -5.13 -42.59
CA SER A 152 41.21 -4.27 -43.76
C SER A 152 42.52 -3.55 -44.15
N ALA A 153 43.32 -3.15 -43.16
CA ALA A 153 44.65 -2.58 -43.37
C ALA A 153 45.64 -3.64 -43.88
N LEU A 154 45.55 -4.87 -43.37
CA LEU A 154 46.36 -6.01 -43.83
C LEU A 154 46.02 -6.33 -45.29
N LYS A 155 44.74 -6.40 -45.66
CA LYS A 155 44.32 -6.57 -47.07
C LYS A 155 44.90 -5.49 -47.98
N LYS A 156 44.83 -4.21 -47.59
CA LYS A 156 45.43 -3.12 -48.36
C LYS A 156 46.96 -3.23 -48.44
N SER A 157 47.60 -3.68 -47.37
CA SER A 157 49.05 -3.91 -47.34
C SER A 157 49.45 -5.12 -48.18
N ASP A 158 48.66 -6.19 -48.20
CA ASP A 158 48.87 -7.38 -49.01
C ASP A 158 48.60 -7.10 -50.49
N GLU A 159 47.57 -6.33 -50.82
CA GLU A 159 47.33 -5.80 -52.17
C GLU A 159 48.48 -4.91 -52.63
N GLY A 160 48.95 -4.00 -51.76
CA GLY A 160 50.12 -3.16 -52.02
C GLY A 160 51.41 -3.97 -52.18
N ALA A 161 51.61 -5.00 -51.36
CA ALA A 161 52.75 -5.92 -51.45
C ALA A 161 52.66 -6.79 -52.71
N ALA A 162 51.47 -7.23 -53.12
CA ALA A 162 51.23 -7.93 -54.37
C ALA A 162 51.49 -7.03 -55.58
N ASP A 163 51.09 -5.75 -55.52
CA ASP A 163 51.38 -4.76 -56.57
C ASP A 163 52.87 -4.42 -56.64
N ILE A 164 53.55 -4.28 -55.49
CA ILE A 164 55.00 -4.09 -55.44
C ILE A 164 55.70 -5.35 -55.95
N LYS A 165 55.23 -6.55 -55.61
CA LYS A 165 55.78 -7.82 -56.09
C LYS A 165 55.56 -7.98 -57.59
N ARG A 166 54.40 -7.58 -58.12
CA ARG A 166 54.14 -7.53 -59.57
C ARG A 166 55.04 -6.52 -60.26
N LYS A 167 55.18 -5.31 -59.71
CA LYS A 167 56.12 -4.30 -60.23
C LYS A 167 57.56 -4.74 -60.13
N PHE A 168 57.93 -5.48 -59.09
CA PHE A 168 59.26 -6.05 -58.91
C PHE A 168 59.49 -7.19 -59.90
N GLN A 169 58.48 -8.03 -60.18
CA GLN A 169 58.56 -9.06 -61.22
C GLN A 169 58.63 -8.43 -62.63
N GLU A 170 57.85 -7.40 -62.91
CA GLU A 170 57.93 -6.61 -64.15
C GLU A 170 59.28 -5.91 -64.26
N LEU A 171 59.77 -5.29 -63.20
CA LEU A 171 61.09 -4.65 -63.19
C LEU A 171 62.23 -5.66 -63.28
N SER A 172 62.15 -6.80 -62.58
CA SER A 172 63.14 -7.89 -62.63
C SER A 172 63.16 -8.53 -64.01
N THR A 173 62.00 -8.73 -64.65
CA THR A 173 61.96 -9.20 -66.04
C THR A 173 62.52 -8.15 -66.99
N THR A 174 62.20 -6.86 -66.83
CA THR A 174 62.83 -5.81 -67.67
C THR A 174 64.32 -5.60 -67.37
N LEU A 175 64.76 -5.87 -66.14
CA LEU A 175 66.16 -5.81 -65.71
C LEU A 175 66.91 -7.04 -66.24
N GLU A 176 66.34 -8.23 -66.16
CA GLU A 176 66.85 -9.44 -66.81
C GLU A 176 66.88 -9.27 -68.33
N GLU A 177 65.90 -8.61 -68.93
CA GLU A 177 65.91 -8.26 -70.36
C GLU A 177 67.00 -7.22 -70.68
N CYS A 178 67.16 -6.17 -69.86
CA CYS A 178 68.21 -5.16 -70.01
C CYS A 178 69.61 -5.69 -69.67
N GLU A 179 69.77 -6.58 -68.70
CA GLU A 179 71.03 -7.25 -68.34
C GLU A 179 71.37 -8.29 -69.39
N ARG A 180 70.39 -9.02 -69.95
CA ARG A 180 70.58 -9.87 -71.12
C ARG A 180 70.97 -9.07 -72.36
N GLU A 181 70.45 -7.87 -72.55
CA GLU A 181 70.88 -6.95 -73.62
C GLU A 181 72.25 -6.31 -73.32
N HIS A 182 72.53 -5.89 -72.08
CA HIS A 182 73.78 -5.22 -71.71
C HIS A 182 74.96 -6.20 -71.60
N GLN A 183 74.73 -7.40 -71.08
CA GLN A 183 75.69 -8.51 -71.01
C GLN A 183 75.82 -9.20 -72.39
N GLY A 184 74.76 -9.20 -73.21
CA GLY A 184 74.80 -9.59 -74.62
C GLY A 184 75.64 -8.64 -75.49
N VAL A 185 75.60 -7.32 -75.21
CA VAL A 185 76.35 -6.29 -75.95
C VAL A 185 77.81 -6.15 -75.44
N LEU A 186 78.09 -6.38 -74.16
CA LEU A 186 79.46 -6.30 -73.61
C LEU A 186 80.25 -7.62 -73.66
N ALA A 187 79.60 -8.79 -73.72
CA ALA A 187 80.31 -10.08 -73.74
C ALA A 187 80.36 -10.77 -75.12
N GLY A 188 79.70 -10.21 -76.15
CA GLY A 188 79.84 -10.68 -77.53
C GLY A 188 79.60 -12.19 -77.70
N LYS A 189 78.68 -12.79 -76.92
CA LYS A 189 78.30 -14.21 -77.03
C LYS A 189 76.86 -14.45 -76.54
N SER A 190 76.17 -15.27 -77.34
CA SER A 190 74.93 -16.02 -77.10
C SER A 190 74.76 -16.52 -75.65
N SER A 191 73.64 -16.22 -75.00
CA SER A 191 73.23 -16.82 -73.72
C SER A 191 71.84 -17.45 -73.81
N GLY A 192 71.83 -18.79 -73.69
CA GLY A 192 70.71 -19.53 -73.13
C GLY A 192 71.01 -19.84 -71.68
N ASP A 193 69.99 -19.78 -70.83
CA ASP A 193 70.05 -20.14 -69.42
C ASP A 193 69.64 -21.61 -69.23
N GLU A 194 70.63 -22.43 -68.88
CA GLU A 194 70.45 -23.72 -68.22
C GLU A 194 71.38 -23.73 -66.99
N GLU A 195 70.94 -23.08 -65.91
CA GLU A 195 71.74 -22.89 -64.68
C GLU A 195 71.44 -23.92 -63.57
N LYS A 196 70.97 -25.12 -63.92
CA LYS A 196 71.06 -26.32 -63.07
C LYS A 196 71.38 -27.51 -63.95
N CYS A 197 72.29 -28.39 -63.51
CA CYS A 197 72.43 -29.69 -64.16
C CYS A 197 71.07 -30.39 -64.09
N LEU A 198 70.55 -30.89 -65.22
CA LEU A 198 69.25 -31.59 -65.28
C LEU A 198 69.14 -32.72 -64.24
N GLU A 199 70.29 -33.24 -63.79
CA GLU A 199 70.43 -34.25 -62.74
C GLU A 199 70.02 -33.76 -61.34
N ASP A 200 70.26 -32.49 -60.98
CA ASP A 200 69.88 -31.94 -59.67
C ASP A 200 68.38 -31.60 -59.60
N GLN A 201 67.81 -31.09 -60.70
CA GLN A 201 66.35 -30.88 -60.81
C GLN A 201 65.59 -32.21 -60.74
N LEU A 202 66.15 -33.28 -61.34
CA LEU A 202 65.61 -34.63 -61.23
C LEU A 202 65.67 -35.14 -59.79
N ARG A 203 66.76 -34.88 -59.07
CA ARG A 203 66.94 -35.31 -57.68
C ARG A 203 65.95 -34.63 -56.74
N ASP A 204 65.79 -33.32 -56.85
CA ASP A 204 64.83 -32.56 -56.04
C ASP A 204 63.38 -32.96 -56.36
N ALA A 205 63.06 -33.16 -57.64
CA ALA A 205 61.75 -33.66 -58.05
C ALA A 205 61.48 -35.08 -57.50
N LYS A 206 62.48 -35.98 -57.51
CA LYS A 206 62.36 -37.32 -56.89
C LYS A 206 62.18 -37.27 -55.37
N ILE A 207 62.85 -36.35 -54.67
CA ILE A 207 62.65 -36.14 -53.22
C ILE A 207 61.23 -35.60 -52.96
N SER A 208 60.73 -34.69 -53.81
CA SER A 208 59.36 -34.17 -53.70
C SER A 208 58.28 -35.25 -53.95
N VAL A 209 58.54 -36.18 -54.88
CA VAL A 209 57.68 -37.35 -55.11
C VAL A 209 57.72 -38.29 -53.91
N GLY A 210 58.90 -38.57 -53.37
CA GLY A 210 59.06 -39.44 -52.18
C GLY A 210 58.37 -38.87 -50.94
N THR A 211 58.50 -37.56 -50.69
CA THR A 211 57.82 -36.87 -49.57
C THR A 211 56.30 -36.88 -49.76
N ALA A 212 55.78 -36.51 -50.94
CA ALA A 212 54.35 -36.59 -51.24
C ALA A 212 53.80 -38.02 -51.12
N GLU A 213 54.56 -39.04 -51.54
CA GLU A 213 54.18 -40.45 -51.39
C GLU A 213 54.14 -40.89 -49.93
N THR A 214 55.09 -40.45 -49.10
CA THR A 214 55.07 -40.74 -47.65
C THR A 214 53.91 -40.06 -46.93
N GLU A 215 53.61 -38.80 -47.27
CA GLU A 215 52.46 -38.07 -46.73
C GLU A 215 51.14 -38.74 -47.14
N LEU A 216 51.02 -39.17 -48.41
CA LEU A 216 49.86 -39.92 -48.89
C LEU A 216 49.69 -41.26 -48.17
N LYS A 217 50.77 -42.00 -47.92
CA LYS A 217 50.72 -43.25 -47.16
C LYS A 217 50.30 -43.01 -45.71
N GLN A 218 50.81 -41.95 -45.07
CA GLN A 218 50.44 -41.55 -43.72
C GLN A 218 48.98 -41.08 -43.60
N LEU A 219 48.48 -40.34 -44.58
CA LEU A 219 47.07 -39.93 -44.60
C LEU A 219 46.14 -41.12 -44.88
N ASN A 220 46.53 -42.03 -45.77
CA ASN A 220 45.74 -43.24 -46.06
C ASN A 220 45.64 -44.18 -44.85
N THR A 221 46.70 -44.32 -44.04
CA THR A 221 46.62 -45.11 -42.80
C THR A 221 45.75 -44.44 -41.75
N LYS A 222 45.79 -43.11 -41.62
CA LYS A 222 44.89 -42.34 -40.74
C LYS A 222 43.43 -42.48 -41.17
N ILE A 223 43.13 -42.33 -42.46
CA ILE A 223 41.80 -42.55 -43.03
C ILE A 223 41.31 -43.97 -42.76
N SER A 224 42.16 -44.98 -43.00
CA SER A 224 41.81 -46.38 -42.72
C SER A 224 41.47 -46.61 -41.25
N HIS A 225 42.12 -45.91 -40.33
CA HIS A 225 41.84 -46.03 -38.89
C HIS A 225 40.52 -45.34 -38.55
N CYS A 226 40.32 -44.11 -39.00
CA CYS A 226 39.07 -43.37 -38.81
C CYS A 226 37.87 -44.06 -39.46
N GLU A 227 38.01 -44.70 -40.64
CA GLU A 227 36.91 -45.49 -41.25
C GLU A 227 36.48 -46.67 -40.36
N LYS A 228 37.45 -47.33 -39.71
CA LYS A 228 37.15 -48.45 -38.80
C LYS A 228 36.47 -47.95 -37.53
N GLU A 229 37.02 -46.90 -36.91
CA GLU A 229 36.43 -46.28 -35.72
C GLU A 229 35.03 -45.74 -35.99
N LEU A 230 34.81 -45.11 -37.15
CA LEU A 230 33.52 -44.59 -37.56
C LEU A 230 32.49 -45.69 -37.83
N LYS A 231 32.91 -46.82 -38.40
CA LYS A 231 32.05 -48.01 -38.55
C LYS A 231 31.67 -48.61 -37.19
N GLU A 232 32.63 -48.77 -36.29
CA GLU A 232 32.40 -49.29 -34.94
C GLU A 232 31.50 -48.37 -34.10
N LYS A 233 31.71 -47.06 -34.18
CA LYS A 233 30.87 -46.07 -33.50
C LYS A 233 29.47 -45.98 -34.10
N LYS A 234 29.32 -46.12 -35.43
CA LYS A 234 27.99 -46.20 -36.08
C LYS A 234 27.21 -47.45 -35.70
N THR A 235 27.85 -48.60 -35.59
CA THR A 235 27.15 -49.82 -35.15
C THR A 235 26.74 -49.74 -33.68
N GLN A 236 27.58 -49.16 -32.82
CA GLN A 236 27.23 -48.84 -31.42
C GLN A 236 26.09 -47.82 -31.31
N LEU A 237 26.03 -46.84 -32.22
CA LEU A 237 24.94 -45.87 -32.26
C LEU A 237 23.61 -46.50 -32.70
N MET A 238 23.65 -47.35 -33.73
CA MET A 238 22.49 -48.08 -34.24
C MET A 238 21.90 -49.03 -33.20
N SER A 239 22.72 -49.74 -32.43
CA SER A 239 22.23 -50.64 -31.38
C SER A 239 21.57 -49.89 -30.21
N LYS A 240 21.86 -48.60 -30.06
CA LYS A 240 21.31 -47.71 -29.03
C LYS A 240 20.17 -46.83 -29.53
N GLN A 241 19.75 -46.97 -30.79
CA GLN A 241 18.71 -46.16 -31.41
C GLN A 241 17.33 -46.36 -30.75
N GLU A 242 17.02 -47.58 -30.31
CA GLU A 242 15.74 -47.87 -29.62
C GLU A 242 15.66 -47.14 -28.26
N GLU A 243 16.77 -47.06 -27.53
CA GLU A 243 16.87 -46.30 -26.27
C GLU A 243 16.66 -44.79 -26.52
N ALA A 244 17.15 -44.26 -27.65
CA ALA A 244 16.95 -42.87 -28.02
C ALA A 244 15.49 -42.54 -28.34
N VAL A 245 14.83 -43.40 -29.11
CA VAL A 245 13.40 -43.25 -29.45
C VAL A 245 12.54 -43.34 -28.19
N ALA A 246 12.87 -44.24 -27.25
CA ALA A 246 12.18 -44.32 -25.96
C ALA A 246 12.33 -43.02 -25.14
N VAL A 247 13.54 -42.48 -25.03
CA VAL A 247 13.82 -41.22 -24.34
C VAL A 247 13.11 -40.03 -25.00
N GLU A 248 13.06 -39.99 -26.33
CA GLU A 248 12.39 -38.92 -27.08
C GLU A 248 10.87 -38.97 -26.90
N ASN A 249 10.28 -40.17 -26.88
CA ASN A 249 8.86 -40.36 -26.58
C ASN A 249 8.52 -39.95 -25.14
N GLU A 250 9.35 -40.31 -24.16
CA GLU A 250 9.17 -39.86 -22.76
C GLU A 250 9.31 -38.35 -22.61
N LEU A 251 10.27 -37.74 -23.32
CA LEU A 251 10.46 -36.30 -23.36
C LEU A 251 9.26 -35.59 -23.98
N GLY A 252 8.70 -36.13 -25.06
CA GLY A 252 7.47 -35.66 -25.67
C GLY A 252 6.27 -35.74 -24.72
N ALA A 253 6.11 -36.87 -24.02
CA ALA A 253 5.05 -37.04 -23.02
C ALA A 253 5.17 -36.01 -21.88
N ARG A 254 6.38 -35.83 -21.32
CA ARG A 254 6.63 -34.84 -20.25
C ARG A 254 6.40 -33.40 -20.71
N LYS A 255 6.76 -33.06 -21.96
CA LYS A 255 6.45 -31.74 -22.55
C LYS A 255 4.94 -31.52 -22.68
N ASN A 256 4.21 -32.52 -23.16
CA ASN A 256 2.75 -32.45 -23.28
C ASN A 256 2.07 -32.29 -21.92
N ASP A 257 2.57 -32.98 -20.88
CA ASP A 257 2.10 -32.81 -19.51
C ASP A 257 2.26 -31.36 -19.04
N VAL A 258 3.45 -30.77 -19.20
CA VAL A 258 3.71 -29.36 -18.83
C VAL A 258 2.78 -28.42 -19.60
N GLU A 259 2.60 -28.62 -20.90
CA GLU A 259 1.68 -27.80 -21.70
C GLU A 259 0.22 -27.95 -21.24
N SER A 260 -0.22 -29.15 -20.90
CA SER A 260 -1.59 -29.40 -20.44
C SER A 260 -1.90 -28.68 -19.13
N VAL A 261 -0.96 -28.72 -18.17
CA VAL A 261 -1.07 -28.03 -16.88
C VAL A 261 -1.00 -26.52 -17.09
N LYS A 262 -0.13 -26.04 -17.99
CA LYS A 262 -0.04 -24.62 -18.33
C LYS A 262 -1.34 -24.08 -18.95
N ARG A 263 -1.93 -24.80 -19.90
CA ARG A 263 -3.24 -24.44 -20.47
C ARG A 263 -4.35 -24.46 -19.43
N ALA A 264 -4.34 -25.43 -18.52
CA ALA A 264 -5.30 -25.49 -17.42
C ALA A 264 -5.16 -24.29 -16.48
N LEU A 265 -3.92 -23.87 -16.18
CA LEU A 265 -3.62 -22.67 -15.39
C LEU A 265 -4.10 -21.38 -16.09
N ASP A 266 -3.80 -21.23 -17.38
CA ASP A 266 -4.19 -20.06 -18.19
C ASP A 266 -5.71 -19.96 -18.39
N SER A 267 -6.43 -21.09 -18.30
CA SER A 267 -7.90 -21.11 -18.39
C SER A 267 -8.60 -20.58 -17.13
N LEU A 268 -7.87 -20.44 -16.01
CA LEU A 268 -8.44 -19.91 -14.77
C LEU A 268 -8.61 -18.39 -14.88
N PRO A 269 -9.80 -17.84 -14.56
CA PRO A 269 -10.07 -16.40 -14.65
C PRO A 269 -9.49 -15.59 -13.48
N ILE A 270 -8.34 -16.01 -12.92
CA ILE A 270 -7.62 -15.31 -11.86
C ILE A 270 -6.34 -14.74 -12.43
N LYS A 271 -6.10 -13.46 -12.18
CA LYS A 271 -4.78 -12.86 -12.40
C LYS A 271 -3.95 -12.98 -11.12
N GLU A 272 -2.68 -13.28 -11.30
CA GLU A 272 -1.71 -13.29 -10.21
C GLU A 272 -1.70 -11.92 -9.49
N GLY A 273 -1.67 -11.94 -8.15
CA GLY A 273 -1.74 -10.73 -7.32
C GLY A 273 -3.13 -10.13 -7.08
N GLN A 274 -4.21 -10.61 -7.73
CA GLN A 274 -5.56 -10.10 -7.47
C GLN A 274 -6.04 -10.39 -6.04
N MET A 275 -5.73 -11.58 -5.51
CA MET A 275 -6.09 -11.92 -4.14
C MET A 275 -5.30 -11.06 -3.14
N GLU A 276 -3.99 -10.96 -3.32
CA GLU A 276 -3.11 -10.18 -2.44
C GLU A 276 -3.55 -8.71 -2.38
N ALA A 277 -3.96 -8.14 -3.52
CA ALA A 277 -4.54 -6.79 -3.56
C ALA A 277 -5.83 -6.68 -2.74
N LEU A 278 -6.74 -7.66 -2.86
CA LEU A 278 -8.00 -7.67 -2.10
C LEU A 278 -7.78 -7.89 -0.60
N GLU A 279 -6.84 -8.74 -0.20
CA GLU A 279 -6.48 -8.97 1.21
C GLU A 279 -5.83 -7.70 1.82
N LYS A 280 -4.97 -7.02 1.06
CA LYS A 280 -4.39 -5.74 1.46
C LYS A 280 -5.47 -4.66 1.62
N ASP A 281 -6.39 -4.57 0.67
CA ASP A 281 -7.53 -3.65 0.73
C ASP A 281 -8.42 -3.96 1.94
N GLN A 282 -8.73 -5.24 2.20
CA GLN A 282 -9.47 -5.69 3.38
C GLN A 282 -8.79 -5.24 4.68
N GLY A 283 -7.48 -5.44 4.80
CA GLY A 283 -6.71 -5.00 5.96
C GLY A 283 -6.80 -3.49 6.18
N SER A 284 -6.65 -2.70 5.11
CA SER A 284 -6.75 -1.23 5.18
C SER A 284 -8.14 -0.74 5.60
N GLU A 285 -9.20 -1.34 5.05
CA GLU A 285 -10.58 -0.99 5.38
C GLU A 285 -10.94 -1.42 6.81
N LEU A 286 -10.39 -2.54 7.29
CA LEU A 286 -10.59 -3.02 8.65
C LEU A 286 -9.92 -2.07 9.66
N GLU A 287 -8.69 -1.62 9.41
CA GLU A 287 -8.02 -0.62 10.24
C GLU A 287 -8.80 0.70 10.32
N VAL A 288 -9.23 1.23 9.16
CA VAL A 288 -10.02 2.46 9.11
C VAL A 288 -11.36 2.27 9.83
N GLY A 289 -12.01 1.13 9.62
CA GLY A 289 -13.25 0.76 10.30
C GLY A 289 -13.09 0.67 11.83
N GLN A 290 -11.98 0.12 12.32
CA GLN A 290 -11.67 0.08 13.76
C GLN A 290 -11.43 1.48 14.33
N ARG A 291 -10.61 2.32 13.67
CA ARG A 291 -10.37 3.70 14.09
C ARG A 291 -11.66 4.52 14.14
N LEU A 292 -12.55 4.34 13.16
CA LEU A 292 -13.87 4.99 13.15
C LEU A 292 -14.79 4.45 14.24
N LYS A 293 -14.78 3.14 14.51
CA LYS A 293 -15.53 2.54 15.65
C LYS A 293 -15.06 3.11 16.99
N ASP A 294 -13.75 3.20 17.21
CA ASP A 294 -13.19 3.78 18.42
C ASP A 294 -13.60 5.26 18.55
N LYS A 295 -13.48 6.04 17.46
CA LYS A 295 -13.94 7.43 17.43
C LYS A 295 -15.44 7.57 17.76
N VAL A 296 -16.29 6.70 17.21
CA VAL A 296 -17.73 6.67 17.51
C VAL A 296 -17.96 6.32 18.98
N ARG A 297 -17.21 5.36 19.55
CA ARG A 297 -17.30 4.98 20.97
C ARG A 297 -16.91 6.15 21.88
N ASP A 298 -15.81 6.83 21.59
CA ASP A 298 -15.31 7.94 22.39
C ASP A 298 -16.28 9.13 22.37
N LEU A 299 -16.78 9.51 21.18
CA LEU A 299 -17.80 10.54 21.04
C LEU A 299 -19.12 10.15 21.71
N SER A 300 -19.52 8.88 21.60
CA SER A 300 -20.75 8.37 22.26
C SER A 300 -20.64 8.43 23.78
N ALA A 301 -19.46 8.13 24.34
CA ALA A 301 -19.21 8.20 25.78
C ALA A 301 -19.33 9.63 26.31
N GLN A 302 -18.81 10.62 25.57
CA GLN A 302 -18.96 12.05 25.89
C GLN A 302 -20.43 12.51 25.83
N LEU A 303 -21.25 11.85 25.01
CA LEU A 303 -22.65 12.17 24.75
C LEU A 303 -23.65 11.33 25.58
N ALA A 304 -23.21 10.69 26.66
CA ALA A 304 -24.08 9.90 27.56
C ALA A 304 -25.31 10.70 28.03
N ASN A 305 -25.16 12.02 28.19
CA ASN A 305 -26.21 12.95 28.61
C ASN A 305 -27.37 13.06 27.59
N VAL A 306 -27.17 12.65 26.33
CA VAL A 306 -28.17 12.69 25.26
C VAL A 306 -28.87 11.33 25.09
N GLN A 307 -28.41 10.28 25.78
CA GLN A 307 -29.04 8.97 25.72
C GLN A 307 -30.33 8.95 26.56
N PHE A 308 -31.45 8.59 25.95
CA PHE A 308 -32.71 8.37 26.64
C PHE A 308 -32.94 6.88 26.84
N THR A 309 -32.76 6.43 28.09
CA THR A 309 -32.98 5.05 28.50
C THR A 309 -34.23 4.98 29.36
N TYR A 310 -35.15 4.09 29.02
CA TYR A 310 -36.39 3.86 29.76
C TYR A 310 -36.76 2.37 29.73
N ARG A 311 -37.48 1.92 30.75
CA ARG A 311 -38.12 0.61 30.78
C ARG A 311 -39.47 0.69 30.07
N ASP A 312 -39.82 -0.34 29.31
CA ASP A 312 -41.11 -0.38 28.63
C ASP A 312 -42.25 -0.28 29.67
N PRO A 313 -43.10 0.77 29.60
CA PRO A 313 -44.09 1.05 30.66
C PRO A 313 -45.27 0.08 30.67
N VAL A 314 -45.49 -0.62 29.56
CA VAL A 314 -46.52 -1.66 29.36
C VAL A 314 -45.94 -2.82 28.57
N LYS A 315 -46.54 -4.02 28.71
CA LYS A 315 -46.19 -5.19 27.90
C LYS A 315 -46.50 -4.91 26.43
N ASN A 316 -45.57 -5.23 25.53
CA ASN A 316 -45.65 -4.92 24.09
C ASN A 316 -45.77 -3.42 23.79
N PHE A 317 -45.11 -2.57 24.58
CA PHE A 317 -45.05 -1.14 24.29
C PHE A 317 -44.41 -0.87 22.93
N ASP A 318 -45.09 -0.08 22.10
CA ASP A 318 -44.57 0.35 20.81
C ASP A 318 -43.54 1.48 21.01
N ARG A 319 -42.26 1.15 20.84
CA ARG A 319 -41.15 2.10 21.00
C ARG A 319 -41.12 3.19 19.93
N SER A 320 -41.81 3.02 18.81
CA SER A 320 -41.87 4.05 17.75
C SER A 320 -42.63 5.31 18.19
N LYS A 321 -43.47 5.19 19.23
CA LYS A 321 -44.16 6.31 19.88
C LYS A 321 -43.22 7.28 20.59
N VAL A 322 -42.02 6.83 20.91
CA VAL A 322 -40.95 7.65 21.47
C VAL A 322 -40.02 8.04 20.34
N LYS A 323 -40.13 9.29 19.87
CA LYS A 323 -39.30 9.79 18.77
C LYS A 323 -37.85 9.98 19.22
N GLY A 324 -37.64 10.41 20.46
CA GLY A 324 -36.31 10.51 21.08
C GLY A 324 -35.96 11.91 21.56
N VAL A 325 -34.69 12.15 21.86
CA VAL A 325 -34.19 13.43 22.39
C VAL A 325 -34.03 14.44 21.27
N VAL A 326 -34.50 15.69 21.46
CA VAL A 326 -34.45 16.77 20.44
C VAL A 326 -33.07 16.90 19.81
N ALA A 327 -31.99 16.85 20.59
CA ALA A 327 -30.63 16.99 20.08
C ALA A 327 -30.22 15.93 19.03
N LYS A 328 -30.80 14.72 19.06
CA LYS A 328 -30.56 13.66 18.06
C LYS A 328 -31.51 13.73 16.85
N LEU A 329 -32.57 14.53 16.96
CA LEU A 329 -33.63 14.62 15.95
C LEU A 329 -33.44 15.79 14.98
N ILE A 330 -32.44 16.62 15.21
CA ILE A 330 -32.10 17.76 14.36
C ILE A 330 -30.83 17.50 13.57
N LYS A 331 -30.78 18.06 12.37
CA LYS A 331 -29.58 18.13 11.54
C LYS A 331 -29.27 19.60 11.29
N VAL A 332 -28.09 20.06 11.73
CA VAL A 332 -27.68 21.44 11.49
C VAL A 332 -27.09 21.56 10.10
N ASN A 333 -27.56 22.54 9.32
CA ASN A 333 -27.10 22.75 7.93
C ASN A 333 -25.73 23.43 7.85
N ASP A 334 -25.46 24.37 8.76
CA ASP A 334 -24.21 25.13 8.79
C ASP A 334 -23.51 25.02 10.15
N ARG A 335 -22.23 24.62 10.13
CA ARG A 335 -21.38 24.47 11.31
C ARG A 335 -21.20 25.80 12.07
N SER A 336 -21.23 26.94 11.37
CA SER A 336 -21.09 28.26 12.00
C SER A 336 -22.24 28.59 12.97
N SER A 337 -23.43 28.08 12.67
CA SER A 337 -24.65 28.33 13.45
C SER A 337 -24.88 27.39 14.62
N MET A 338 -24.06 26.33 14.78
CA MET A 338 -24.27 25.30 15.81
C MET A 338 -24.28 25.87 17.23
N THR A 339 -23.36 26.78 17.54
CA THR A 339 -23.29 27.41 18.86
C THR A 339 -24.54 28.25 19.13
N ALA A 340 -24.97 29.06 18.17
CA ALA A 340 -26.20 29.84 18.29
C ALA A 340 -27.45 28.97 18.46
N LEU A 341 -27.54 27.86 17.71
CA LEU A 341 -28.66 26.92 17.82
C LEU A 341 -28.66 26.19 19.15
N GLU A 342 -27.49 25.81 19.65
CA GLU A 342 -27.35 25.17 20.96
C GLU A 342 -27.84 26.10 22.07
N VAL A 343 -27.42 27.37 22.01
CA VAL A 343 -27.85 28.41 22.97
C VAL A 343 -29.34 28.71 22.84
N THR A 344 -29.86 28.77 21.61
CA THR A 344 -31.28 29.03 21.34
C THR A 344 -32.17 27.95 21.97
N ALA A 345 -31.80 26.68 21.81
CA ALA A 345 -32.56 25.58 22.38
C ALA A 345 -32.30 25.40 23.88
N GLY A 346 -31.07 25.62 24.33
CA GLY A 346 -30.66 25.47 25.74
C GLY A 346 -31.06 24.12 26.32
N GLY A 347 -31.70 24.13 27.49
CA GLY A 347 -32.20 22.91 28.14
C GLY A 347 -33.22 22.13 27.30
N LYS A 348 -33.89 22.77 26.34
CA LYS A 348 -34.88 22.10 25.47
C LYS A 348 -34.24 21.03 24.57
N LEU A 349 -32.93 21.07 24.34
CA LEU A 349 -32.20 20.05 23.59
C LEU A 349 -32.30 18.66 24.22
N PHE A 350 -32.42 18.59 25.55
CA PHE A 350 -32.50 17.33 26.29
C PHE A 350 -33.95 16.84 26.47
N ASN A 351 -34.93 17.57 25.94
CA ASN A 351 -36.31 17.16 26.00
C ASN A 351 -36.56 15.95 25.09
N VAL A 352 -37.47 15.07 25.51
CA VAL A 352 -37.84 13.87 24.77
C VAL A 352 -39.15 14.10 24.03
N VAL A 353 -39.16 13.87 22.72
CA VAL A 353 -40.34 14.00 21.86
C VAL A 353 -41.09 12.67 21.83
N VAL A 354 -42.40 12.73 22.06
CA VAL A 354 -43.32 11.59 22.02
C VAL A 354 -44.54 11.92 21.15
N ASP A 355 -45.23 10.89 20.67
CA ASP A 355 -46.44 11.05 19.86
C ASP A 355 -47.57 11.78 20.61
N THR A 356 -47.85 11.37 21.85
CA THR A 356 -49.02 11.80 22.63
C THR A 356 -48.71 12.07 24.09
N GLU A 357 -49.54 12.90 24.73
CA GLU A 357 -49.51 13.15 26.17
C GLU A 357 -49.64 11.88 27.02
N ASP A 358 -50.43 10.89 26.55
CA ASP A 358 -50.62 9.62 27.23
C ASP A 358 -49.33 8.78 27.25
N THR A 359 -48.61 8.72 26.13
CA THR A 359 -47.30 8.08 26.06
C THR A 359 -46.31 8.76 27.00
N GLY A 360 -46.30 10.09 27.03
CA GLY A 360 -45.48 10.87 27.97
C GLY A 360 -45.79 10.54 29.43
N LYS A 361 -47.08 10.46 29.79
CA LYS A 361 -47.52 10.11 31.15
C LYS A 361 -47.11 8.69 31.53
N GLN A 362 -47.24 7.73 30.61
CA GLN A 362 -46.82 6.34 30.84
C GLN A 362 -45.32 6.23 31.11
N LEU A 363 -44.49 6.95 30.35
CA LEU A 363 -43.04 6.96 30.54
C LEU A 363 -42.65 7.61 31.88
N LEU A 364 -43.29 8.72 32.26
CA LEU A 364 -43.01 9.38 33.55
C LEU A 364 -43.41 8.52 34.75
N GLN A 365 -44.50 7.76 34.65
CA GLN A 365 -45.01 6.94 35.77
C GLN A 365 -44.37 5.57 35.86
N LYS A 366 -44.08 4.91 34.73
CA LYS A 366 -43.68 3.50 34.66
C LYS A 366 -42.41 3.24 33.87
N GLY A 367 -41.76 4.29 33.36
CA GLY A 367 -40.55 4.19 32.52
C GLY A 367 -39.25 4.04 33.28
N ASP A 368 -39.26 4.02 34.62
CA ASP A 368 -38.07 3.89 35.48
C ASP A 368 -36.95 4.87 35.10
N LEU A 369 -37.32 6.15 34.99
CA LEU A 369 -36.43 7.19 34.51
C LEU A 369 -35.41 7.56 35.59
N ARG A 370 -34.12 7.36 35.30
CA ARG A 370 -33.01 7.62 36.23
C ARG A 370 -32.74 9.10 36.51
N ARG A 371 -33.35 10.01 35.73
CA ARG A 371 -33.13 11.46 35.80
C ARG A 371 -34.40 12.22 35.50
N ARG A 372 -34.46 13.47 35.95
CA ARG A 372 -35.56 14.39 35.64
C ARG A 372 -35.52 14.75 34.15
N ILE A 373 -36.63 14.54 33.44
CA ILE A 373 -36.73 14.72 32.00
C ILE A 373 -38.00 15.52 31.70
N THR A 374 -37.93 16.38 30.68
CA THR A 374 -39.08 17.09 30.13
C THR A 374 -39.51 16.39 28.85
N ILE A 375 -40.81 16.10 28.71
CA ILE A 375 -41.37 15.41 27.54
C ILE A 375 -42.19 16.39 26.71
N ILE A 376 -42.03 16.36 25.39
CA ILE A 376 -42.78 17.15 24.40
C ILE A 376 -43.77 16.22 23.68
N PRO A 377 -45.07 16.26 24.02
CA PRO A 377 -46.10 15.51 23.31
C PRO A 377 -46.51 16.23 22.01
N LEU A 378 -46.30 15.58 20.86
CA LEU A 378 -46.56 16.16 19.54
C LEU A 378 -48.04 16.53 19.33
N ASN A 379 -48.96 15.77 19.92
CA ASN A 379 -50.41 16.03 19.82
C ASN A 379 -50.90 17.28 20.58
N LYS A 380 -50.11 17.81 21.52
CA LYS A 380 -50.56 18.83 22.49
C LYS A 380 -49.64 20.03 22.61
N ILE A 381 -48.42 19.92 22.12
CA ILE A 381 -47.47 21.03 22.17
C ILE A 381 -48.01 22.21 21.36
N GLN A 382 -48.07 23.38 22.01
CA GLN A 382 -48.38 24.64 21.34
C GLN A 382 -47.07 25.29 20.94
N SER A 383 -46.85 25.44 19.63
CA SER A 383 -45.73 26.19 19.09
C SER A 383 -46.10 27.65 18.89
N HIS A 384 -45.19 28.55 19.26
CA HIS A 384 -45.29 29.97 18.95
C HIS A 384 -44.15 30.34 18.01
N VAL A 385 -44.48 30.37 16.71
CA VAL A 385 -43.53 30.76 15.66
C VAL A 385 -43.62 32.26 15.42
N VAL A 386 -42.48 32.90 15.19
CA VAL A 386 -42.44 34.32 14.79
C VAL A 386 -43.30 34.54 13.53
N PRO A 387 -44.31 35.44 13.56
CA PRO A 387 -45.18 35.67 12.42
C PRO A 387 -44.43 36.16 11.18
N SER A 388 -44.87 35.80 9.98
CA SER A 388 -44.21 36.19 8.72
C SER A 388 -44.07 37.71 8.56
N LYS A 389 -45.02 38.50 9.08
CA LYS A 389 -44.93 39.97 9.09
C LYS A 389 -43.70 40.47 9.87
N VAL A 390 -43.41 39.84 11.01
CA VAL A 390 -42.26 40.17 11.85
C VAL A 390 -40.97 39.72 11.17
N GLN A 391 -40.95 38.54 10.55
CA GLN A 391 -39.80 38.08 9.77
C GLN A 391 -39.45 39.04 8.62
N GLN A 392 -40.45 39.53 7.89
CA GLN A 392 -40.25 40.51 6.81
C GLN A 392 -39.76 41.85 7.35
N ALA A 393 -40.27 42.31 8.51
CA ALA A 393 -39.80 43.53 9.17
C ALA A 393 -38.32 43.40 9.58
N THR A 394 -37.92 42.25 10.14
CA THR A 394 -36.51 41.96 10.48
C THR A 394 -35.61 42.04 9.24
N VAL A 395 -36.01 41.42 8.12
CA VAL A 395 -35.22 41.45 6.88
C VAL A 395 -35.07 42.88 6.32
N ARG A 396 -36.11 43.73 6.46
CA ARG A 396 -36.05 45.14 6.05
C ARG A 396 -35.13 45.98 6.93
N LEU A 397 -35.08 45.67 8.23
CA LEU A 397 -34.29 46.41 9.22
C LEU A 397 -32.79 46.14 9.04
N VAL A 398 -32.39 44.86 9.04
CA VAL A 398 -30.96 44.48 9.13
C VAL A 398 -30.41 43.86 7.85
N GLY A 399 -31.24 43.68 6.82
CA GLY A 399 -30.85 43.06 5.56
C GLY A 399 -30.94 41.53 5.57
N LYS A 400 -31.10 40.95 4.37
CA LYS A 400 -31.22 39.49 4.19
C LYS A 400 -29.93 38.78 4.60
N GLY A 401 -30.05 37.75 5.44
CA GLY A 401 -28.93 36.92 5.89
C GLY A 401 -28.13 37.48 7.08
N ASN A 402 -28.54 38.61 7.66
CA ASN A 402 -27.94 39.11 8.91
C ASN A 402 -28.69 38.65 10.16
N ALA A 403 -30.00 38.38 10.02
CA ALA A 403 -30.84 37.74 11.02
C ALA A 403 -31.74 36.70 10.35
N GLU A 404 -31.65 35.46 10.79
CA GLU A 404 -32.43 34.32 10.27
C GLU A 404 -33.15 33.61 11.40
N LEU A 405 -34.31 33.01 11.12
CA LEU A 405 -35.05 32.28 12.16
C LEU A 405 -34.27 31.03 12.52
N ALA A 406 -34.10 30.71 13.81
CA ALA A 406 -33.36 29.51 14.21
C ALA A 406 -33.97 28.22 13.58
N LEU A 407 -35.29 28.20 13.41
CA LEU A 407 -36.01 27.12 12.74
C LEU A 407 -35.57 26.87 11.28
N SER A 408 -35.14 27.90 10.54
CA SER A 408 -34.69 27.73 9.15
C SER A 408 -33.26 27.17 9.02
N LEU A 409 -32.49 27.21 10.10
CA LEU A 409 -31.10 26.72 10.14
C LEU A 409 -31.00 25.23 10.53
N VAL A 410 -32.11 24.63 10.97
CA VAL A 410 -32.21 23.22 11.36
C VAL A 410 -33.03 22.42 10.35
N GLY A 411 -32.51 21.28 9.92
CA GLY A 411 -33.23 20.25 9.18
C GLY A 411 -33.84 19.20 10.13
N TYR A 412 -35.07 18.78 9.86
CA TYR A 412 -35.80 17.81 10.67
C TYR A 412 -36.88 17.10 9.84
N SER A 413 -37.39 15.96 10.33
CA SER A 413 -38.51 15.24 9.71
C SER A 413 -39.83 15.99 9.91
N GLU A 414 -40.71 15.96 8.91
CA GLU A 414 -42.01 16.67 8.93
C GLU A 414 -42.88 16.29 10.13
N GLU A 415 -42.83 15.03 10.58
CA GLU A 415 -43.54 14.55 11.77
C GLU A 415 -43.17 15.31 13.05
N LEU A 416 -41.99 15.94 13.10
CA LEU A 416 -41.45 16.62 14.27
C LEU A 416 -41.67 18.14 14.24
N LYS A 417 -42.37 18.65 13.23
CA LYS A 417 -42.55 20.09 12.98
C LYS A 417 -42.98 20.86 14.23
N ASN A 418 -44.03 20.41 14.91
CA ASN A 418 -44.56 21.10 16.10
C ASN A 418 -43.53 21.18 17.25
N ALA A 419 -42.73 20.12 17.44
CA ALA A 419 -41.66 20.12 18.45
C ALA A 419 -40.53 21.07 18.06
N MET A 420 -40.12 21.09 16.79
CA MET A 420 -39.05 21.97 16.33
C MET A 420 -39.46 23.45 16.33
N GLU A 421 -40.71 23.75 15.97
CA GLU A 421 -41.27 25.09 16.10
C GLU A 421 -41.32 25.57 17.56
N PHE A 422 -41.61 24.68 18.52
CA PHE A 422 -41.56 25.01 19.95
C PHE A 422 -40.13 25.30 20.46
N VAL A 423 -39.13 24.62 19.91
CA VAL A 423 -37.73 24.76 20.33
C VAL A 423 -37.06 25.96 19.65
N PHE A 424 -37.21 26.09 18.34
CA PHE A 424 -36.46 27.04 17.49
C PHE A 424 -37.33 28.10 16.81
N GLY A 425 -38.66 28.04 16.90
CA GLY A 425 -39.57 28.92 16.17
C GLY A 425 -39.71 30.33 16.74
N SER A 426 -39.22 30.59 17.96
CA SER A 426 -39.43 31.86 18.68
C SER A 426 -38.21 32.80 18.70
N THR A 427 -37.10 32.43 18.04
CA THR A 427 -35.81 33.09 18.24
C THR A 427 -35.09 33.32 16.90
N PHE A 428 -34.52 34.50 16.70
CA PHE A 428 -33.65 34.79 15.56
C PHE A 428 -32.18 34.55 15.89
N VAL A 429 -31.43 33.96 14.95
CA VAL A 429 -29.97 33.88 14.97
C VAL A 429 -29.41 35.05 14.15
N CYS A 430 -28.55 35.85 14.78
CA CYS A 430 -27.98 37.06 14.21
C CYS A 430 -26.46 36.91 14.05
N LYS A 431 -25.88 37.52 13.02
CA LYS A 431 -24.43 37.45 12.76
C LYS A 431 -23.59 38.21 13.79
N THR A 432 -24.04 39.40 14.18
CA THR A 432 -23.31 40.30 15.07
C THR A 432 -24.16 40.71 16.26
N THR A 433 -23.49 41.16 17.33
CA THR A 433 -24.12 41.68 18.55
C THR A 433 -24.94 42.93 18.30
N ASP A 434 -24.50 43.81 17.40
CA ASP A 434 -25.22 45.04 17.07
C ASP A 434 -26.54 44.74 16.35
N VAL A 435 -26.52 43.82 15.38
CA VAL A 435 -27.71 43.34 14.69
C VAL A 435 -28.68 42.67 15.68
N ALA A 436 -28.16 41.85 16.60
CA ALA A 436 -28.97 41.20 17.62
C ALA A 436 -29.69 42.22 18.52
N LYS A 437 -28.99 43.25 19.00
CA LYS A 437 -29.58 44.34 19.80
C LYS A 437 -30.66 45.08 19.03
N GLU A 438 -30.37 45.43 17.78
CA GLU A 438 -31.29 46.21 16.94
C GLU A 438 -32.61 45.44 16.73
N VAL A 439 -32.53 44.14 16.44
CA VAL A 439 -33.69 43.28 16.22
C VAL A 439 -34.44 42.99 17.54
N ALA A 440 -33.74 42.68 18.63
CA ALA A 440 -34.36 42.32 19.90
C ALA A 440 -35.16 43.46 20.54
N PHE A 441 -34.66 44.70 20.44
CA PHE A 441 -35.25 45.88 21.08
C PHE A 441 -36.11 46.73 20.16
N ASN A 442 -36.20 46.40 18.86
CA ASN A 442 -37.08 47.09 17.94
C ASN A 442 -38.55 46.94 18.37
N ARG A 443 -39.30 48.06 18.37
CA ARG A 443 -40.70 48.13 18.81
C ARG A 443 -41.66 47.24 18.02
N GLU A 444 -41.40 47.04 16.73
CA GLU A 444 -42.24 46.24 15.83
C GLU A 444 -41.90 44.74 15.87
N ILE A 445 -40.66 44.38 16.22
CA ILE A 445 -40.17 43.00 16.16
C ILE A 445 -40.24 42.31 17.54
N ARG A 446 -39.68 42.94 18.58
CA ARG A 446 -39.66 42.47 19.98
C ARG A 446 -39.53 40.94 20.12
N THR A 447 -38.52 40.35 19.50
CA THR A 447 -38.30 38.89 19.48
C THR A 447 -36.93 38.56 20.09
N PRO A 448 -36.78 37.48 20.88
CA PRO A 448 -35.46 37.03 21.34
C PRO A 448 -34.50 36.79 20.18
N THR A 449 -33.25 37.21 20.36
CA THR A 449 -32.19 37.00 19.38
C THR A 449 -30.95 36.39 20.01
N VAL A 450 -30.24 35.57 19.25
CA VAL A 450 -28.99 34.93 19.66
C VAL A 450 -27.91 35.22 18.62
N THR A 451 -26.70 35.60 19.03
CA THR A 451 -25.58 35.80 18.10
C THR A 451 -24.94 34.48 17.70
N LEU A 452 -24.15 34.45 16.62
CA LEU A 452 -23.34 33.28 16.25
C LEU A 452 -22.40 32.81 17.39
N GLU A 453 -21.91 33.75 18.19
CA GLU A 453 -21.07 33.48 19.36
C GLU A 453 -21.86 32.97 20.59
N GLY A 454 -23.20 33.04 20.53
CA GLY A 454 -24.08 32.53 21.58
C GLY A 454 -24.46 33.54 22.66
N ASP A 455 -24.42 34.84 22.37
CA ASP A 455 -24.98 35.88 23.25
C ASP A 455 -26.49 35.99 23.02
N ILE A 456 -27.25 36.06 24.11
CA ILE A 456 -28.72 36.11 24.10
C ILE A 456 -29.18 37.53 24.43
N PHE A 457 -30.07 38.07 23.61
CA PHE A 457 -30.77 39.34 23.82
C PHE A 457 -32.27 39.07 23.90
N GLN A 458 -32.86 39.31 25.06
CA GLN A 458 -34.30 39.17 25.26
C GLN A 458 -34.99 40.54 25.19
N PRO A 459 -36.20 40.64 24.58
CA PRO A 459 -36.97 41.89 24.53
C PRO A 459 -37.37 42.42 25.92
N SER A 460 -37.32 41.58 26.95
CA SER A 460 -37.52 41.91 28.36
C SER A 460 -36.37 42.75 28.96
N GLY A 461 -35.29 42.97 28.22
CA GLY A 461 -34.10 43.68 28.70
C GLY A 461 -33.03 42.77 29.32
N LEU A 462 -33.22 41.45 29.29
CA LEU A 462 -32.21 40.49 29.75
C LEU A 462 -31.16 40.26 28.67
N LEU A 463 -29.90 40.40 29.07
CA LEU A 463 -28.72 40.17 28.25
C LEU A 463 -27.90 39.05 28.89
N THR A 464 -27.52 38.04 28.11
CA THR A 464 -26.68 36.93 28.59
C THR A 464 -25.54 36.70 27.63
N GLY A 465 -24.31 36.87 28.10
CA GLY A 465 -23.10 36.71 27.30
C GLY A 465 -21.86 36.49 28.16
N GLY A 466 -20.72 36.19 27.52
CA GLY A 466 -19.43 35.98 28.17
C GLY A 466 -18.74 34.65 27.82
N SER A 467 -17.54 34.44 28.38
CA SER A 467 -16.75 33.22 28.14
C SER A 467 -17.46 31.99 28.72
N ARG A 468 -17.78 31.02 27.85
CA ARG A 468 -18.41 29.75 28.24
C ARG A 468 -17.36 28.66 28.30
N LYS A 469 -17.09 28.11 29.49
CA LYS A 469 -16.36 26.84 29.60
C LYS A 469 -17.30 25.69 29.19
N GLY A 470 -17.17 25.21 27.95
CA GLY A 470 -17.84 24.00 27.46
C GLY A 470 -19.31 24.13 27.01
N GLY A 471 -19.85 25.35 26.86
CA GLY A 471 -21.19 25.55 26.28
C GLY A 471 -21.10 25.85 24.78
N GLY A 472 -21.79 25.08 23.92
CA GLY A 472 -21.75 25.23 22.46
C GLY A 472 -21.07 24.09 21.70
N ASP A 473 -20.56 23.07 22.40
CA ASP A 473 -19.88 21.92 21.79
C ASP A 473 -20.77 20.67 21.67
N LEU A 474 -21.96 20.64 22.28
CA LEU A 474 -22.83 19.47 22.24
C LEU A 474 -23.31 19.17 20.83
N LEU A 475 -23.83 20.18 20.13
CA LEU A 475 -24.30 19.99 18.74
C LEU A 475 -23.15 19.70 17.79
N ARG A 476 -21.95 20.22 18.07
CA ARG A 476 -20.73 19.88 17.31
C ARG A 476 -20.34 18.43 17.51
N GLN A 477 -20.28 17.95 18.74
CA GLN A 477 -19.99 16.55 19.06
C GLN A 477 -21.02 15.59 18.46
N LEU A 478 -22.31 15.93 18.51
CA LEU A 478 -23.37 15.14 17.88
C LEU A 478 -23.24 15.11 16.35
N HIS A 479 -22.85 16.23 15.74
CA HIS A 479 -22.59 16.29 14.31
C HIS A 479 -21.36 15.45 13.93
N ASP A 480 -20.26 15.59 14.67
CA ASP A 480 -19.02 14.82 14.46
C ASP A 480 -19.28 13.32 14.65
N LEU A 481 -20.15 12.94 15.60
CA LEU A 481 -20.61 11.56 15.80
C LEU A 481 -21.40 11.07 14.60
N ALA A 482 -22.40 11.82 14.13
CA ALA A 482 -23.22 11.43 12.98
C ALA A 482 -22.38 11.30 11.71
N GLU A 483 -21.38 12.17 11.52
CA GLU A 483 -20.43 12.09 10.41
C GLU A 483 -19.53 10.84 10.54
N ALA A 484 -19.02 10.55 11.74
CA ALA A 484 -18.22 9.36 12.01
C ALA A 484 -19.01 8.06 11.80
N GLU A 485 -20.28 8.01 12.23
CA GLU A 485 -21.19 6.89 12.00
C GLU A 485 -21.47 6.68 10.50
N THR A 486 -21.72 7.77 9.76
CA THR A 486 -21.96 7.71 8.31
C THR A 486 -20.72 7.18 7.58
N LYS A 487 -19.53 7.70 7.92
CA LYS A 487 -18.26 7.20 7.37
C LYS A 487 -18.05 5.73 7.73
N LEU A 488 -18.31 5.35 8.98
CA LEU A 488 -18.21 3.97 9.43
C LEU A 488 -19.12 3.04 8.63
N GLN A 489 -20.37 3.44 8.36
CA GLN A 489 -21.29 2.65 7.54
C GLN A 489 -20.79 2.47 6.10
N VAL A 490 -20.21 3.51 5.50
CA VAL A 490 -19.63 3.43 4.15
C VAL A 490 -18.48 2.42 4.12
N HIS A 491 -17.54 2.51 5.06
CA HIS A 491 -16.42 1.58 5.15
C HIS A 491 -16.86 0.15 5.49
N GLN A 492 -17.88 -0.03 6.33
CA GLN A 492 -18.47 -1.34 6.60
C GLN A 492 -19.09 -1.97 5.35
N LYS A 493 -19.79 -1.19 4.52
CA LYS A 493 -20.34 -1.68 3.24
C LYS A 493 -19.22 -2.09 2.28
N ARG A 494 -18.19 -1.26 2.16
CA ARG A 494 -17.03 -1.57 1.31
C ARG A 494 -16.30 -2.83 1.78
N LEU A 495 -16.13 -3.00 3.09
CA LEU A 495 -15.54 -4.21 3.68
C LEU A 495 -16.39 -5.45 3.37
N TYR A 496 -17.71 -5.36 3.48
CA TYR A 496 -18.62 -6.45 3.10
C TYR A 496 -18.51 -6.81 1.60
N GLU A 497 -18.43 -5.82 0.71
CA GLU A 497 -18.22 -6.04 -0.72
C GLU A 497 -16.88 -6.71 -1.03
N ILE A 498 -15.81 -6.32 -0.32
CA ILE A 498 -14.49 -6.96 -0.45
C ILE A 498 -14.56 -8.40 0.04
N GLU A 499 -15.10 -8.65 1.24
CA GLU A 499 -15.24 -9.99 1.80
C GLU A 499 -16.04 -10.94 0.90
N ALA A 500 -17.10 -10.43 0.25
CA ALA A 500 -17.86 -11.19 -0.72
C ALA A 500 -16.98 -11.60 -1.93
N LYS A 501 -16.19 -10.67 -2.49
CA LYS A 501 -15.26 -10.96 -3.59
C LYS A 501 -14.17 -11.95 -3.18
N ILE A 502 -13.60 -11.80 -1.98
CA ILE A 502 -12.61 -12.74 -1.44
C ILE A 502 -13.23 -14.14 -1.40
N LYS A 503 -14.44 -14.27 -0.85
CA LYS A 503 -15.13 -15.57 -0.73
C LYS A 503 -15.42 -16.22 -2.07
N GLU A 504 -15.74 -15.44 -3.10
CA GLU A 504 -15.95 -15.92 -4.47
C GLU A 504 -14.64 -16.40 -5.12
N LEU A 505 -13.54 -15.67 -4.91
CA LEU A 505 -12.24 -15.96 -5.53
C LEU A 505 -11.42 -17.03 -4.79
N GLN A 506 -11.64 -17.22 -3.49
CA GLN A 506 -10.91 -18.17 -2.66
C GLN A 506 -10.83 -19.61 -3.23
N PRO A 507 -11.93 -20.26 -3.70
CA PRO A 507 -11.83 -21.60 -4.27
C PRO A 507 -11.06 -21.64 -5.58
N LEU A 508 -11.15 -20.58 -6.38
CA LEU A 508 -10.41 -20.46 -7.65
C LEU A 508 -8.92 -20.24 -7.37
N GLN A 509 -8.57 -19.46 -6.34
CA GLN A 509 -7.18 -19.23 -5.98
C GLN A 509 -6.51 -20.50 -5.45
N LYS A 510 -7.21 -21.30 -4.63
CA LYS A 510 -6.71 -22.61 -4.22
C LYS A 510 -6.39 -23.51 -5.42
N LYS A 511 -7.28 -23.55 -6.41
CA LYS A 511 -7.01 -24.29 -7.66
C LYS A 511 -5.81 -23.71 -8.42
N PHE A 512 -5.67 -22.39 -8.46
CA PHE A 512 -4.54 -21.72 -9.08
C PHE A 512 -3.22 -22.07 -8.38
N THR A 513 -3.17 -22.03 -7.05
CA THR A 513 -1.96 -22.39 -6.28
C THR A 513 -1.61 -23.87 -6.45
N ASP A 514 -2.61 -24.76 -6.44
CA ASP A 514 -2.40 -26.19 -6.65
C ASP A 514 -1.86 -26.49 -8.05
N MET A 515 -2.46 -25.87 -9.09
CA MET A 515 -1.99 -26.02 -10.47
C MET A 515 -0.60 -25.40 -10.69
N LYS A 516 -0.31 -24.26 -10.05
CA LYS A 516 1.02 -23.63 -10.11
C LYS A 516 2.09 -24.53 -9.47
N ALA A 517 1.81 -25.11 -8.31
CA ALA A 517 2.69 -26.09 -7.67
C ALA A 517 2.90 -27.33 -8.55
N GLN A 518 1.83 -27.84 -9.19
CA GLN A 518 1.94 -28.95 -10.15
C GLN A 518 2.78 -28.57 -11.38
N LEU A 519 2.64 -27.35 -11.89
CA LEU A 519 3.43 -26.86 -13.02
C LEU A 519 4.91 -26.78 -12.65
N GLU A 520 5.25 -26.23 -11.48
CA GLU A 520 6.62 -26.13 -10.99
C GLU A 520 7.26 -27.52 -10.84
N LEU A 521 6.55 -28.49 -10.26
CA LEU A 521 7.01 -29.88 -10.16
C LEU A 521 7.24 -30.51 -11.53
N LYS A 522 6.30 -30.37 -12.47
CA LYS A 522 6.40 -30.93 -13.81
C LYS A 522 7.52 -30.27 -14.63
N MET A 523 7.73 -28.96 -14.48
CA MET A 523 8.84 -28.24 -15.09
C MET A 523 10.18 -28.70 -14.53
N TYR A 524 10.27 -28.88 -13.21
CA TYR A 524 11.46 -29.42 -12.57
C TYR A 524 11.76 -30.85 -13.07
N ASP A 525 10.76 -31.72 -13.11
CA ASP A 525 10.86 -33.09 -13.64
C ASP A 525 11.31 -33.12 -15.11
N LEU A 526 10.82 -32.18 -15.94
CA LEU A 526 11.24 -32.03 -17.33
C LEU A 526 12.71 -31.59 -17.41
N SER A 527 13.13 -30.64 -16.57
CA SER A 527 14.52 -30.15 -16.54
C SER A 527 15.52 -31.24 -16.12
N LEU A 528 15.14 -32.06 -15.14
CA LEU A 528 15.95 -33.19 -14.68
C LEU A 528 16.06 -34.26 -15.78
N PHE A 529 14.95 -34.51 -16.48
CA PHE A 529 14.92 -35.45 -17.59
C PHE A 529 15.74 -34.97 -18.78
N LEU A 530 15.68 -33.68 -19.13
CA LEU A 530 16.50 -33.09 -20.20
C LEU A 530 18.00 -33.29 -19.92
N LYS A 531 18.45 -32.99 -18.70
CA LYS A 531 19.84 -33.24 -18.29
C LYS A 531 20.22 -34.72 -18.40
N ARG A 532 19.31 -35.63 -18.04
CA ARG A 532 19.54 -37.07 -18.17
C ARG A 532 19.59 -37.53 -19.64
N ALA A 533 18.75 -36.94 -20.48
CA ALA A 533 18.69 -37.23 -21.91
C ALA A 533 19.96 -36.74 -22.64
N GLU A 534 20.47 -35.56 -22.29
CA GLU A 534 21.75 -35.04 -22.80
C GLU A 534 22.95 -35.90 -22.38
N GLN A 535 22.89 -36.47 -21.17
CA GLN A 535 23.93 -37.36 -20.66
C GLN A 535 23.85 -38.79 -21.21
N ASN A 536 22.80 -39.12 -21.97
CA ASN A 536 22.55 -40.45 -22.49
C ASN A 536 23.66 -40.87 -23.47
N GLU A 537 24.01 -42.16 -23.46
CA GLU A 537 25.12 -42.69 -24.25
C GLU A 537 24.89 -42.50 -25.75
N HIS A 538 23.64 -42.63 -26.21
CA HIS A 538 23.29 -42.39 -27.61
C HIS A 538 23.59 -40.96 -28.07
N HIS A 539 23.27 -39.95 -27.25
CA HIS A 539 23.53 -38.54 -27.59
C HIS A 539 25.02 -38.25 -27.68
N LYS A 540 25.81 -38.75 -26.71
CA LYS A 540 27.28 -38.64 -26.71
C LYS A 540 27.93 -39.39 -27.88
N LEU A 541 27.43 -40.59 -28.19
CA LEU A 541 27.87 -41.36 -29.36
C LEU A 541 27.52 -40.63 -30.66
N GLY A 542 26.36 -39.98 -30.74
CA GLY A 542 25.94 -39.18 -31.89
C GLY A 542 26.82 -37.97 -32.14
N GLU A 543 27.19 -37.22 -31.10
CA GLU A 543 28.17 -36.13 -31.23
C GLU A 543 29.56 -36.63 -31.62
N ALA A 544 30.02 -37.73 -31.03
CA ALA A 544 31.31 -38.33 -31.38
C ALA A 544 31.34 -38.83 -32.83
N VAL A 545 30.25 -39.44 -33.32
CA VAL A 545 30.13 -39.86 -34.72
C VAL A 545 30.14 -38.65 -35.66
N LYS A 546 29.42 -37.56 -35.35
CA LYS A 546 29.46 -36.34 -36.15
C LYS A 546 30.85 -35.73 -36.26
N LYS A 547 31.57 -35.62 -35.13
CA LYS A 547 32.95 -35.11 -35.12
C LYS A 547 33.88 -35.99 -35.96
N LEU A 548 33.77 -37.31 -35.81
CA LEU A 548 34.54 -38.26 -36.61
C LEU A 548 34.17 -38.20 -38.10
N GLU A 549 32.91 -37.94 -38.45
CA GLU A 549 32.48 -37.75 -39.84
C GLU A 549 33.07 -36.47 -40.44
N GLU A 550 33.11 -35.37 -39.68
CA GLU A 550 33.73 -34.10 -40.10
C GLU A 550 35.25 -34.27 -40.30
N GLU A 551 35.95 -34.86 -39.33
CA GLU A 551 37.39 -35.15 -39.42
C GLU A 551 37.70 -36.10 -40.60
N PHE A 552 36.82 -37.07 -40.84
CA PHE A 552 36.95 -38.01 -41.95
C PHE A 552 36.83 -37.33 -43.31
N GLU A 553 35.85 -36.43 -43.48
CA GLU A 553 35.65 -35.70 -44.73
C GLU A 553 36.79 -34.71 -44.99
N GLU A 554 37.31 -34.06 -43.95
CA GLU A 554 38.48 -33.18 -44.03
C GLU A 554 39.72 -33.97 -44.49
N MET A 555 39.98 -35.14 -43.89
CA MET A 555 41.09 -36.00 -44.31
C MET A 555 40.93 -36.50 -45.75
N ARG A 556 39.71 -36.84 -46.18
CA ARG A 556 39.44 -37.20 -47.60
C ARG A 556 39.76 -36.05 -48.55
N SER A 557 39.43 -34.83 -48.18
CA SER A 557 39.76 -33.65 -48.98
C SER A 557 41.28 -33.47 -49.09
N GLN A 558 42.00 -33.59 -47.98
CA GLN A 558 43.48 -33.50 -47.94
C GLN A 558 44.15 -34.58 -48.81
N ILE A 559 43.63 -35.81 -48.83
CA ILE A 559 44.14 -36.85 -49.73
C ILE A 559 43.96 -36.47 -51.19
N LYS A 560 42.77 -36.00 -51.60
CA LYS A 560 42.54 -35.59 -53.00
C LYS A 560 43.50 -34.49 -53.45
N GLU A 561 43.77 -33.53 -52.59
CA GLU A 561 44.71 -32.45 -52.86
C GLU A 561 46.15 -32.97 -53.00
N LYS A 562 46.58 -33.85 -52.07
CA LYS A 562 47.92 -34.46 -52.08
C LYS A 562 48.12 -35.45 -53.22
N GLU A 563 47.08 -36.18 -53.64
CA GLU A 563 47.11 -37.03 -54.84
C GLU A 563 47.26 -36.20 -56.12
N GLY A 564 46.64 -35.02 -56.18
CA GLY A 564 46.84 -34.05 -57.24
C GLY A 564 48.30 -33.57 -57.31
N CYS A 565 48.86 -33.18 -56.16
CA CYS A 565 50.27 -32.79 -56.07
C CYS A 565 51.23 -33.94 -56.46
N TYR A 566 50.97 -35.16 -56.01
CA TYR A 566 51.77 -36.33 -56.37
C TYR A 566 51.78 -36.57 -57.89
N LYS A 567 50.61 -36.50 -58.56
CA LYS A 567 50.52 -36.64 -60.02
C LYS A 567 51.31 -35.55 -60.74
N SER A 568 51.16 -34.30 -60.31
CA SER A 568 51.91 -33.18 -60.89
C SER A 568 53.43 -33.36 -60.71
N CYS A 569 53.90 -33.80 -59.54
CA CYS A 569 55.32 -34.06 -59.29
C CYS A 569 55.83 -35.30 -60.04
N ALA A 570 55.00 -36.32 -60.24
CA ALA A 570 55.36 -37.50 -61.04
C ALA A 570 55.45 -37.16 -62.54
N ASP A 571 54.57 -36.29 -63.03
CA ASP A 571 54.59 -35.80 -64.41
C ASP A 571 55.83 -34.93 -64.66
N THR A 572 56.20 -34.04 -63.73
CA THR A 572 57.44 -33.25 -63.86
C THR A 572 58.68 -34.15 -63.87
N VAL A 573 58.75 -35.18 -63.02
CA VAL A 573 59.82 -36.19 -63.09
C VAL A 573 59.83 -36.90 -64.45
N SER A 574 58.68 -37.31 -64.99
CA SER A 574 58.60 -37.97 -66.30
C SER A 574 59.07 -37.06 -67.44
N THR A 575 58.72 -35.77 -67.40
CA THR A 575 59.17 -34.79 -68.40
C THR A 575 60.67 -34.52 -68.32
N LEU A 576 61.22 -34.41 -67.11
CA LEU A 576 62.66 -34.24 -66.89
C LEU A 576 63.45 -35.48 -67.31
N GLU A 577 62.95 -36.71 -67.04
CA GLU A 577 63.58 -37.95 -67.51
C GLU A 577 63.56 -38.10 -69.04
N LYS A 578 62.52 -37.59 -69.71
CA LYS A 578 62.46 -37.53 -71.18
C LYS A 578 63.45 -36.51 -71.72
N SER A 579 63.51 -35.30 -71.15
CA SER A 579 64.50 -34.27 -71.52
C SER A 579 65.94 -34.75 -71.34
N ILE A 580 66.26 -35.48 -70.28
CA ILE A 580 67.60 -36.06 -70.07
C ILE A 580 67.92 -37.12 -71.14
N LYS A 581 66.99 -38.03 -71.44
CA LYS A 581 67.18 -39.04 -72.50
C LYS A 581 67.31 -38.44 -73.90
N ASP A 582 66.60 -37.35 -74.18
CA ASP A 582 66.66 -36.65 -75.45
C ASP A 582 67.96 -35.82 -75.57
N HIS A 583 68.48 -35.27 -74.46
CA HIS A 583 69.83 -34.67 -74.40
C HIS A 583 70.94 -35.71 -74.62
N ASP A 584 70.84 -36.91 -74.03
CA ASP A 584 71.82 -37.98 -74.24
C ASP A 584 71.83 -38.50 -75.70
N LYS A 585 70.66 -38.64 -76.34
CA LYS A 585 70.57 -39.05 -77.75
C LYS A 585 71.06 -37.98 -78.73
N ASN A 586 70.90 -36.69 -78.42
CA ASN A 586 71.38 -35.59 -79.25
C ASN A 586 72.87 -35.25 -79.04
N ARG A 587 73.49 -35.70 -77.94
CA ARG A 587 74.91 -35.48 -77.65
C ARG A 587 75.83 -36.17 -78.67
N GLU A 588 75.46 -37.36 -79.15
CA GLU A 588 76.22 -38.12 -80.16
C GLU A 588 76.12 -37.51 -81.58
N GLY A 589 75.01 -36.85 -81.90
CA GLY A 589 74.83 -36.09 -83.15
C GLY A 589 75.56 -34.74 -83.12
N ARG A 590 75.44 -33.99 -82.01
CA ARG A 590 76.12 -32.69 -81.83
C ARG A 590 77.65 -32.83 -81.72
N LEU A 591 78.19 -33.91 -81.16
CA LEU A 591 79.63 -34.17 -81.15
C LEU A 591 80.19 -34.40 -82.57
N LYS A 592 79.46 -35.08 -83.46
CA LYS A 592 79.87 -35.27 -84.86
C LYS A 592 79.79 -34.00 -85.70
N ASP A 593 78.81 -33.13 -85.44
CA ASP A 593 78.70 -31.82 -86.11
C ASP A 593 79.71 -30.80 -85.57
N LEU A 594 80.06 -30.86 -84.27
CA LEU A 594 81.14 -30.05 -83.69
C LEU A 594 82.53 -30.52 -84.15
N GLU A 595 82.79 -31.81 -84.31
CA GLU A 595 84.04 -32.31 -84.91
C GLU A 595 84.19 -31.91 -86.38
N LYS A 596 83.08 -31.83 -87.13
CA LYS A 596 83.07 -31.30 -88.51
C LYS A 596 83.39 -29.81 -88.56
N ASN A 597 82.83 -29.03 -87.63
CA ASN A 597 83.08 -27.60 -87.53
C ASN A 597 84.49 -27.26 -87.01
N ILE A 598 85.09 -28.10 -86.16
CA ILE A 598 86.47 -27.93 -85.69
C ILE A 598 87.48 -28.22 -86.83
N LYS A 599 87.22 -29.21 -87.71
CA LYS A 599 88.06 -29.47 -88.89
C LYS A 599 88.05 -28.37 -89.95
N THR A 600 87.05 -27.49 -89.95
CA THR A 600 87.02 -26.29 -90.81
C THR A 600 87.72 -25.08 -90.20
N ILE A 601 88.21 -25.15 -88.95
CA ILE A 601 88.84 -24.00 -88.26
C ILE A 601 90.31 -24.22 -87.86
N LYS A 602 90.90 -25.42 -87.92
CA LYS A 602 92.35 -25.64 -88.17
C LYS A 602 92.75 -27.11 -88.24
#